data_AF-A0A838ADJ8-F1
#
_entry.id   AF-A0A838ADJ8-F1
#
_cell.length_a   1.000
_cell.length_b   1.000
_cell.length_c   1.000
_cell.angle_alpha   90.00
_cell.angle_beta   90.00
_cell.angle_gamma   90.00
#
_symmetry.space_group_name_H-M   'P 1'
#
loop_
_entity.id
_entity.type
_entity.pdbx_description
1 polymer ?
#
loop_
_entity_poly.entity_id
_entity_poly.type
_entity_poly.pdbx_seq_one_letter_code
_entity_poly.pdbx_strand_id
1 'polypeptide(L)'
;MFVLSANGEMISTDFDNDSSVITENADDTEWRCEACGESLSEESDGYADESGSLICDAYDPYDDPGIDDVEAAPDFREGPHRPHRVPLSWANSAAIHADPDEDSITVTISVGDPRGAFAVTVRRIPDDAETNGGRLIMHTPYPGEPMPHAALTTAHTGTYWVD
;
A
#
# COMPACT_ATOMS: atom_id res chain seq x y z
N MET A 1 0.95 16.54 -22.29
CA MET A 1 1.95 15.54 -21.87
C MET A 1 1.69 15.30 -20.40
N PHE A 2 1.09 14.16 -20.06
CA PHE A 2 0.90 13.76 -18.66
C PHE A 2 2.21 13.14 -18.20
N VAL A 3 2.70 13.56 -17.03
CA VAL A 3 3.91 13.01 -16.43
C VAL A 3 3.46 12.12 -15.28
N LEU A 4 3.78 10.83 -15.37
CA LEU A 4 3.60 9.90 -14.27
C LEU A 4 4.86 9.95 -13.41
N SER A 5 4.69 10.10 -12.11
CA SER A 5 5.79 10.01 -11.15
C SER A 5 5.41 9.10 -9.99
N ALA A 6 6.39 8.33 -9.52
CA ALA A 6 6.32 7.59 -8.27
C ALA A 6 7.44 8.10 -7.37
N ASN A 7 7.13 8.40 -6.10
CA ASN A 7 8.09 8.89 -5.12
C ASN A 7 8.97 10.07 -5.58
N GLY A 8 8.41 10.94 -6.44
CA GLY A 8 9.09 12.12 -6.96
C GLY A 8 9.98 11.85 -8.18
N GLU A 9 10.13 10.60 -8.61
CA GLU A 9 10.84 10.23 -9.84
C GLU A 9 9.89 10.07 -11.01
N MET A 10 10.29 10.57 -12.20
CA MET A 10 9.50 10.41 -13.41
C MET A 10 9.57 8.97 -13.90
N ILE A 11 8.40 8.38 -14.13
CA ILE A 11 8.29 7.04 -14.71
C ILE A 11 8.38 7.19 -16.23
N SER A 12 9.41 6.58 -16.81
CA SER A 12 9.53 6.43 -18.26
C SER A 12 8.47 5.44 -18.73
N THR A 13 7.37 5.94 -19.28
CA THR A 13 6.39 5.10 -19.97
C THR A 13 6.83 4.95 -21.43
N ASP A 14 7.48 3.84 -21.77
CA ASP A 14 7.57 3.41 -23.16
C ASP A 14 6.15 2.99 -23.57
N PHE A 15 5.46 3.85 -24.31
CA PHE A 15 4.04 3.73 -24.69
C PHE A 15 3.73 2.57 -25.67
N ASP A 16 4.56 1.54 -25.73
CA ASP A 16 4.34 0.37 -26.60
C ASP A 16 3.42 -0.68 -25.95
N ASN A 17 3.01 -0.48 -24.69
CA ASN A 17 2.12 -1.38 -23.96
C ASN A 17 0.92 -0.60 -23.38
N ASP A 18 -0.31 -1.08 -23.63
CA ASP A 18 -1.60 -0.46 -23.25
C ASP A 18 -1.86 -0.39 -21.73
N SER A 19 -0.89 -0.79 -20.90
CA SER A 19 -0.98 -0.74 -19.44
C SER A 19 0.39 -0.47 -18.80
N SER A 20 0.41 0.41 -17.82
CA SER A 20 1.58 0.66 -16.96
C SER A 20 1.22 0.38 -15.51
N VAL A 21 2.01 -0.44 -14.85
CA VAL A 21 1.86 -0.79 -13.42
C VAL A 21 3.13 -0.35 -12.69
N ILE A 22 2.96 0.37 -11.59
CA ILE A 22 4.05 0.69 -10.67
C ILE A 22 3.94 -0.27 -9.50
N THR A 23 4.99 -1.06 -9.27
CA THR A 23 5.14 -1.94 -8.11
C THR A 23 6.39 -1.50 -7.35
N GLU A 24 6.23 -1.14 -6.08
CA GLU A 24 7.37 -0.97 -5.19
C GLU A 24 7.59 -2.27 -4.43
N ASN A 25 8.65 -3.02 -4.78
CA ASN A 25 9.00 -4.22 -4.04
C ASN A 25 9.53 -3.80 -2.66
N ALA A 26 8.74 -4.00 -1.60
CA ALA A 26 9.31 -4.15 -0.27
C ALA A 26 9.87 -5.55 -0.10
N ASP A 27 10.95 -5.67 0.67
CA ASP A 27 11.48 -6.95 1.11
C ASP A 27 10.38 -7.81 1.76
N ASP A 28 10.42 -9.12 1.48
CA ASP A 28 9.45 -10.15 1.90
C ASP A 28 9.31 -10.34 3.43
N THR A 29 9.95 -9.50 4.24
CA THR A 29 9.98 -9.67 5.70
C THR A 29 8.78 -8.97 6.33
N GLU A 30 7.90 -9.75 6.97
CA GLU A 30 6.67 -9.25 7.62
C GLU A 30 6.96 -8.31 8.80
N TRP A 31 8.14 -8.42 9.41
CA TRP A 31 8.53 -7.68 10.62
C TRP A 31 9.92 -7.05 10.49
N ARG A 32 10.09 -5.85 11.04
CA ARG A 32 11.38 -5.18 11.23
C ARG A 32 11.50 -4.65 12.65
N CYS A 33 12.72 -4.53 13.15
CA CYS A 33 12.99 -3.90 14.43
C CYS A 33 12.90 -2.38 14.31
N GLU A 34 12.09 -1.70 15.11
CA GLU A 34 12.04 -0.23 15.11
C GLU A 34 13.36 0.42 15.55
N ALA A 35 14.13 -0.26 16.40
CA ALA A 35 15.36 0.28 16.97
C ALA A 35 16.58 0.10 16.04
N CYS A 36 16.84 -1.12 15.54
CA CYS A 36 18.00 -1.39 14.68
C CYS A 36 17.67 -1.44 13.17
N GLY A 37 16.40 -1.52 12.79
CA GLY A 37 15.97 -1.62 11.38
C GLY A 37 16.08 -3.01 10.77
N GLU A 38 16.68 -3.98 11.48
CA GLU A 38 16.87 -5.35 11.02
C GLU A 38 15.55 -6.05 10.72
N SER A 39 15.57 -6.95 9.74
CA SER A 39 14.45 -7.83 9.42
C SER A 39 14.28 -8.90 10.49
N LEU A 40 13.04 -9.20 10.86
CA LEU A 40 12.73 -10.11 11.97
C LEU A 40 11.88 -11.30 11.51
N SER A 41 12.16 -12.48 12.07
CA SER A 41 11.28 -13.64 12.06
C SER A 41 10.62 -13.83 13.43
N GLU A 42 9.36 -14.28 13.44
CA GLU A 42 8.68 -14.69 14.68
C GLU A 42 9.12 -16.10 15.06
N GLU A 43 9.72 -16.24 16.24
CA GLU A 43 10.19 -17.49 16.85
C GLU A 43 9.36 -17.80 18.11
N SER A 44 9.53 -19.00 18.69
CA SER A 44 8.79 -19.38 19.90
C SER A 44 9.07 -18.48 21.11
N ASP A 45 10.27 -17.89 21.14
CA ASP A 45 10.82 -17.16 22.29
C ASP A 45 10.86 -15.64 22.05
N GLY A 46 10.32 -15.16 20.91
CA GLY A 46 10.29 -13.74 20.55
C GLY A 46 10.60 -13.51 19.08
N TYR A 47 11.09 -12.33 18.74
CA TYR A 47 11.48 -11.96 17.38
C TYR A 47 12.98 -12.00 17.23
N ALA A 48 13.46 -12.74 16.24
CA ALA A 48 14.88 -12.90 15.97
C ALA A 48 15.30 -12.16 14.70
N ASP A 49 16.51 -11.61 14.68
CA ASP A 49 17.14 -11.11 13.44
C ASP A 49 17.61 -12.25 12.53
N GLU A 50 18.19 -11.91 11.37
CA GLU A 50 18.71 -12.90 10.40
C GLU A 50 19.80 -13.82 10.97
N SER A 51 20.48 -13.40 12.05
CA SER A 51 21.48 -14.20 12.74
C SER A 51 20.88 -15.20 13.74
N GLY A 52 19.57 -15.09 14.01
CA GLY A 52 18.85 -15.83 15.04
C GLY A 52 18.97 -15.20 16.43
N SER A 53 19.44 -13.95 16.53
CA SER A 53 19.55 -13.24 17.81
C SER A 53 18.20 -12.67 18.21
N LEU A 54 17.79 -12.91 19.47
CA LEU A 54 16.63 -12.26 20.08
C LEU A 54 16.99 -10.89 20.69
N ILE A 55 18.27 -10.56 20.77
CA ILE A 55 18.81 -9.37 21.43
C ILE A 55 19.13 -8.32 20.38
N CYS A 56 18.58 -7.12 20.58
CA CYS A 56 18.77 -5.97 19.71
C CYS A 56 19.98 -5.14 20.16
N ASP A 57 20.97 -4.98 19.28
CA ASP A 57 22.18 -4.21 19.53
C ASP A 57 21.96 -2.68 19.56
N ALA A 58 20.79 -2.23 19.12
CA ALA A 58 20.33 -0.85 19.20
C ALA A 58 19.28 -0.65 20.30
N TYR A 59 19.06 -1.65 21.16
CA TYR A 59 18.10 -1.52 22.27
C TYR A 59 18.48 -0.37 23.21
N ASP A 60 17.56 0.57 23.40
CA ASP A 60 17.65 1.63 24.40
C ASP A 60 16.43 1.59 25.31
N PRO A 61 16.58 1.30 26.61
CA PRO A 61 15.44 1.21 27.53
C PRO A 61 14.70 2.54 27.72
N TYR A 62 15.33 3.69 27.46
CA TYR A 62 14.65 5.00 27.53
C TYR A 62 13.73 5.26 26.34
N ASP A 63 13.99 4.59 25.21
CA ASP A 63 13.14 4.68 24.01
C ASP A 63 12.09 3.57 23.98
N ASP A 64 12.01 2.70 25.01
CA ASP A 64 11.06 1.60 25.04
C ASP A 64 9.68 2.03 25.56
N PRO A 65 8.64 2.10 24.71
CA PRO A 65 7.31 2.45 25.19
C PRO A 65 6.67 1.36 26.06
N GLY A 66 7.23 0.14 26.08
CA GLY A 66 6.78 -0.97 26.90
C GLY A 66 7.42 -1.03 28.30
N ILE A 67 8.36 -0.13 28.61
CA ILE A 67 9.04 -0.08 29.90
C ILE A 67 8.54 1.12 30.70
N ASP A 68 7.88 0.82 31.82
CA ASP A 68 7.45 1.84 32.79
C ASP A 68 8.56 2.20 33.81
N ASP A 69 9.49 1.28 34.06
CA ASP A 69 10.60 1.45 35.00
C ASP A 69 11.94 1.08 34.34
N VAL A 70 12.67 2.11 33.92
CA VAL A 70 13.95 1.97 33.21
C VAL A 70 15.03 1.32 34.08
N GLU A 71 14.98 1.49 35.41
CA GLU A 71 16.00 0.90 36.31
C GLU A 71 15.86 -0.62 36.44
N ALA A 72 14.69 -1.18 36.09
CA ALA A 72 14.41 -2.61 36.07
C ALA A 72 14.48 -3.21 34.66
N ALA A 73 14.72 -2.39 33.63
CA ALA A 73 14.80 -2.82 32.25
C ALA A 73 16.16 -3.48 31.95
N PRO A 74 16.25 -4.27 30.86
CA PRO A 74 17.53 -4.70 30.32
C PRO A 74 18.45 -3.49 30.05
N ASP A 75 19.76 -3.72 30.16
CA ASP A 75 20.74 -2.69 29.84
C ASP A 75 20.75 -2.37 28.34
N PHE A 76 21.35 -1.24 27.99
CA PHE A 76 21.55 -0.82 26.61
C PHE A 76 22.21 -1.95 25.79
N ARG A 77 21.62 -2.29 24.63
CA ARG A 77 22.00 -3.43 23.76
C ARG A 77 21.77 -4.83 24.30
N GLU A 78 21.06 -4.97 25.43
CA GLU A 78 20.76 -6.28 26.03
C GLU A 78 19.28 -6.64 25.99
N GLY A 79 18.43 -5.70 25.56
CA GLY A 79 16.99 -5.91 25.45
C GLY A 79 16.54 -6.51 24.10
N PRO A 80 15.25 -6.87 24.01
CA PRO A 80 14.70 -7.55 22.84
C PRO A 80 14.58 -6.63 21.63
N HIS A 81 14.43 -7.24 20.44
CA HIS A 81 13.95 -6.50 19.27
C HIS A 81 12.54 -5.94 19.49
N ARG A 82 12.26 -4.79 18.86
CA ARG A 82 10.94 -4.14 18.85
C ARG A 82 10.25 -4.41 17.51
N PRO A 83 9.42 -5.46 17.41
CA PRO A 83 8.83 -5.84 16.13
C PRO A 83 7.78 -4.85 15.67
N HIS A 84 7.96 -4.34 14.46
CA HIS A 84 6.99 -3.54 13.73
C HIS A 84 6.65 -4.23 12.42
N ARG A 85 5.35 -4.31 12.09
CA ARG A 85 4.96 -4.87 10.79
C ARG A 85 5.41 -3.95 9.68
N VAL A 86 6.21 -4.48 8.76
CA VAL A 86 6.54 -3.74 7.55
C VAL A 86 5.22 -3.57 6.77
N PRO A 87 4.85 -2.35 6.35
CA PRO A 87 3.74 -2.17 5.44
C PRO A 87 3.96 -3.08 4.22
N LEU A 88 2.93 -3.83 3.79
CA LEU A 88 2.99 -4.75 2.64
C LEU A 88 3.10 -3.97 1.32
N SER A 89 4.10 -3.09 1.17
CA SER A 89 4.22 -2.23 0.00
C SER A 89 4.50 -3.00 -1.28
N TRP A 90 5.03 -4.24 -1.20
CA TRP A 90 5.12 -5.16 -2.34
C TRP A 90 3.75 -5.48 -2.97
N ALA A 91 2.68 -5.40 -2.18
CA ALA A 91 1.32 -5.65 -2.63
C ALA A 91 0.57 -4.35 -2.96
N ASN A 92 1.16 -3.20 -2.63
CA ASN A 92 0.65 -1.90 -3.05
C ASN A 92 0.95 -1.71 -4.54
N SER A 93 -0.05 -1.35 -5.33
CA SER A 93 0.13 -1.08 -6.75
C SER A 93 -0.78 0.03 -7.22
N ALA A 94 -0.30 0.78 -8.20
CA ALA A 94 -1.12 1.69 -8.98
C ALA A 94 -0.94 1.36 -10.46
N ALA A 95 -2.05 1.24 -11.18
CA ALA A 95 -2.05 0.91 -12.60
C ALA A 95 -2.90 1.90 -13.38
N ILE A 96 -2.43 2.25 -14.57
CA ILE A 96 -3.22 2.97 -15.57
C ILE A 96 -3.33 2.08 -16.80
N HIS A 97 -4.56 1.88 -17.25
CA HIS A 97 -4.89 1.17 -18.48
C HIS A 97 -5.62 2.12 -19.42
N ALA A 98 -5.20 2.17 -20.68
CA ALA A 98 -5.90 2.89 -21.72
C ALA A 98 -6.49 1.87 -22.69
N ASP A 99 -7.78 1.96 -22.96
CA ASP A 99 -8.48 1.13 -23.94
C ASP A 99 -8.88 2.01 -25.14
N PRO A 100 -8.20 1.87 -26.29
CA PRO A 100 -8.50 2.66 -27.48
C PRO A 100 -9.81 2.24 -28.17
N ASP A 101 -10.26 0.99 -27.99
CA ASP A 101 -11.51 0.50 -28.59
C ASP A 101 -12.73 1.06 -27.85
N GLU A 102 -12.61 1.30 -26.54
CA GLU A 102 -13.65 1.92 -25.71
C GLU A 102 -13.49 3.43 -25.51
N ASP A 103 -12.41 4.04 -26.04
CA ASP A 103 -12.00 5.44 -25.78
C ASP A 103 -12.07 5.76 -24.26
N SER A 104 -11.37 4.92 -23.48
CA SER A 104 -11.43 4.93 -22.02
C SER A 104 -10.06 4.81 -21.34
N ILE A 105 -9.99 5.32 -20.11
CA ILE A 105 -8.83 5.21 -19.22
C ILE A 105 -9.30 4.70 -17.87
N THR A 106 -8.68 3.64 -17.37
CA THR A 106 -8.91 3.07 -16.03
C THR A 106 -7.69 3.28 -15.15
N VAL A 107 -7.91 3.78 -13.93
CA VAL A 107 -6.91 3.88 -12.87
C VAL A 107 -7.28 2.90 -11.76
N THR A 108 -6.36 2.04 -11.37
CA THR A 108 -6.50 1.09 -10.26
C THR A 108 -5.48 1.38 -9.17
N ILE A 109 -5.88 1.35 -7.91
CA ILE A 109 -5.03 1.54 -6.72
C ILE A 109 -5.31 0.39 -5.75
N SER A 110 -4.29 -0.42 -5.47
CA SER A 110 -4.34 -1.53 -4.52
C SER A 110 -3.37 -1.28 -3.37
N VAL A 111 -3.72 -1.74 -2.16
CA VAL A 111 -2.81 -1.79 -1.01
C VAL A 111 -2.53 -3.22 -0.56
N GLY A 112 -2.63 -4.18 -1.49
CA GLY A 112 -2.42 -5.60 -1.19
C GLY A 112 -3.51 -6.25 -0.34
N ASP A 113 -4.59 -5.51 -0.07
CA ASP A 113 -5.67 -5.97 0.77
C ASP A 113 -6.65 -6.84 -0.05
N PRO A 114 -6.97 -8.07 0.39
CA PRO A 114 -7.92 -8.94 -0.29
C PRO A 114 -9.34 -8.34 -0.37
N ARG A 115 -9.64 -7.30 0.42
CA ARG A 115 -10.92 -6.57 0.41
C ARG A 115 -11.08 -5.62 -0.80
N GLY A 116 -10.05 -5.49 -1.64
CA GLY A 116 -10.16 -4.98 -3.00
C GLY A 116 -9.30 -3.75 -3.32
N ALA A 117 -9.16 -3.47 -4.62
CA ALA A 117 -8.40 -2.36 -5.18
C ALA A 117 -9.33 -1.29 -5.77
N PHE A 118 -9.15 -0.03 -5.40
CA PHE A 118 -9.97 1.09 -5.88
C PHE A 118 -9.75 1.28 -7.38
N ALA A 119 -10.81 1.16 -8.19
CA ALA A 119 -10.74 1.33 -9.64
C ALA A 119 -11.70 2.41 -10.15
N VAL A 120 -11.20 3.40 -10.88
CA VAL A 120 -12.01 4.43 -11.54
C VAL A 120 -11.76 4.41 -13.05
N THR A 121 -12.82 4.47 -13.85
CA THR A 121 -12.74 4.53 -15.31
C THR A 121 -13.36 5.81 -15.83
N VAL A 122 -12.66 6.52 -16.71
CA VAL A 122 -13.21 7.65 -17.47
C VAL A 122 -13.31 7.23 -18.94
N ARG A 123 -14.49 7.38 -19.52
CA ARG A 123 -14.81 7.00 -20.90
C ARG A 123 -15.38 8.20 -21.64
N ARG A 124 -15.01 8.38 -22.90
CA ARG A 124 -15.70 9.32 -23.80
C ARG A 124 -16.92 8.65 -24.42
N ILE A 125 -18.03 9.38 -24.48
CA ILE A 125 -19.19 8.98 -25.27
C ILE A 125 -18.95 9.45 -26.71
N PRO A 126 -19.07 8.57 -27.73
CA PRO A 126 -18.95 8.94 -29.13
C PRO A 126 -19.80 10.16 -29.49
N ASP A 127 -19.27 11.05 -30.33
CA ASP A 127 -19.95 12.31 -30.68
C ASP A 127 -21.30 12.07 -31.39
N ASP A 128 -21.46 10.91 -32.03
CA ASP A 128 -22.65 10.48 -32.76
C ASP A 128 -23.66 9.69 -31.91
N ALA A 129 -23.41 9.52 -30.61
CA ALA A 129 -24.34 8.84 -29.72
C ALA A 129 -25.68 9.60 -29.61
N GLU A 130 -26.79 8.86 -29.67
CA GLU A 130 -28.15 9.41 -29.62
C GLU A 130 -28.41 10.26 -28.36
N THR A 131 -27.72 9.96 -27.27
CA THR A 131 -27.79 10.73 -26.02
C THR A 131 -26.40 10.95 -25.46
N ASN A 132 -26.15 12.15 -24.91
CA ASN A 132 -24.91 12.52 -24.24
C ASN A 132 -23.63 12.47 -25.12
N GLY A 133 -23.74 12.41 -26.45
CA GLY A 133 -22.58 12.40 -27.35
C GLY A 133 -21.58 13.52 -27.06
N GLY A 134 -20.29 13.16 -27.11
CA GLY A 134 -19.17 14.06 -26.82
C GLY A 134 -18.94 14.37 -25.34
N ARG A 135 -19.71 13.77 -24.42
CA ARG A 135 -19.49 13.91 -22.97
C ARG A 135 -18.53 12.83 -22.46
N LEU A 136 -17.99 13.07 -21.27
CA LEU A 136 -17.26 12.07 -20.50
C LEU A 136 -18.18 11.40 -19.48
N ILE A 137 -18.04 10.10 -19.31
CA ILE A 137 -18.63 9.33 -18.20
C ILE A 137 -17.49 8.89 -17.29
N MET A 138 -17.69 9.06 -15.99
CA MET A 138 -16.80 8.54 -14.96
C MET A 138 -17.52 7.42 -14.20
N HIS A 139 -16.94 6.23 -14.22
CA HIS A 139 -17.35 5.08 -13.43
C HIS A 139 -16.44 5.01 -12.19
N THR A 140 -16.98 5.35 -11.02
CA THR A 140 -16.29 5.17 -9.73
C THR A 140 -16.88 3.99 -8.99
N PRO A 141 -16.13 3.31 -8.09
CA PRO A 141 -16.72 2.41 -7.13
C PRO A 141 -17.62 3.23 -6.21
N TYR A 142 -18.80 2.71 -5.88
CA TYR A 142 -19.69 3.32 -4.91
C TYR A 142 -20.12 2.27 -3.90
N PRO A 143 -20.35 2.70 -2.64
CA PRO A 143 -20.83 1.79 -1.61
C PRO A 143 -22.09 1.04 -2.08
N GLY A 144 -22.03 -0.29 -2.09
CA GLY A 144 -23.18 -1.15 -2.36
C GLY A 144 -23.36 -1.62 -3.80
N GLU A 145 -22.41 -1.40 -4.71
CA GLU A 145 -22.50 -1.89 -6.09
C GLU A 145 -21.33 -2.74 -6.58
N PRO A 146 -21.58 -3.59 -7.61
CA PRO A 146 -20.80 -4.78 -7.87
C PRO A 146 -19.53 -4.48 -8.67
N MET A 147 -18.58 -3.83 -8.03
CA MET A 147 -17.17 -4.20 -8.19
C MET A 147 -16.69 -4.66 -6.81
N PRO A 148 -15.80 -5.67 -6.73
CA PRO A 148 -15.54 -6.40 -5.50
C PRO A 148 -14.71 -5.55 -4.53
N HIS A 149 -15.38 -4.60 -3.90
CA HIS A 149 -14.95 -4.01 -2.66
C HIS A 149 -15.82 -4.56 -1.55
N ALA A 150 -15.19 -4.84 -0.42
CA ALA A 150 -15.93 -5.10 0.80
C ALA A 150 -16.79 -3.89 1.19
N ALA A 151 -17.71 -4.09 2.13
CA ALA A 151 -18.63 -3.05 2.56
C ALA A 151 -17.87 -1.80 3.00
N LEU A 152 -18.41 -0.62 2.66
CA LEU A 152 -17.79 0.66 3.02
C LEU A 152 -18.54 1.29 4.20
N THR A 153 -17.80 1.64 5.26
CA THR A 153 -18.33 2.33 6.44
C THR A 153 -17.80 3.75 6.50
N THR A 154 -18.69 4.76 6.50
CA THR A 154 -18.27 6.17 6.52
C THR A 154 -17.49 6.52 7.79
N ALA A 155 -16.27 7.06 7.63
CA ALA A 155 -15.49 7.64 8.73
C ALA A 155 -15.84 9.13 8.91
N HIS A 156 -15.73 9.92 7.83
CA HIS A 156 -16.14 11.32 7.72
C HIS A 156 -16.37 11.69 6.24
N THR A 157 -16.80 12.92 5.95
CA THR A 157 -17.13 13.36 4.59
C THR A 157 -15.98 13.07 3.61
N GLY A 158 -16.24 12.23 2.61
CA GLY A 158 -15.26 11.85 1.59
C GLY A 158 -14.29 10.73 2.00
N THR A 159 -14.46 10.11 3.17
CA THR A 159 -13.54 9.07 3.69
C THR A 159 -14.32 7.89 4.27
N TYR A 160 -13.93 6.69 3.86
CA TYR A 160 -14.63 5.45 4.19
C TYR A 160 -13.62 4.39 4.65
N TRP A 161 -14.02 3.59 5.63
CA TRP A 161 -13.38 2.33 5.98
C TRP A 161 -13.81 1.25 4.99
N VAL A 162 -12.88 0.36 4.64
CA VAL A 162 -13.16 -0.87 3.89
C VAL A 162 -13.16 -2.00 4.91
N ASP A 163 -14.29 -2.70 5.09
CA ASP A 163 -14.48 -3.73 6.12
C ASP A 163 -13.93 -5.10 5.74
#